data_AF-A0A7Y5KA69-F1
#
_entry.id   AF-A0A7Y5KA69-F1
#
_cell.length_a   1.000
_cell.length_b   1.000
_cell.length_c   1.000
_cell.angle_alpha   90.00
_cell.angle_beta   90.00
_cell.angle_gamma   90.00
#
_symmetry.space_group_name_H-M   'P 1'
#
loop_
_entity.id
_entity.type
_entity.pdbx_description
1 polymer ?
#
loop_
_entity_poly.entity_id
_entity_poly.type
_entity_poly.pdbx_seq_one_letter_code
_entity_poly.pdbx_strand_id
1 'polypeptide(L)'
;MRISNWLENVLVASLFLGSACTEQRSGPPPSNRDGVSNGLQEEKREAPEDTKREEESVPEPDRNAEDYIPPAERSQLGDKSYTVVVGSFDRIEPADQLSFELRMLRINNFVDRAYGRWHVCVGQYPSRGLAKNVLNRVRDKGYYEAHIIGPGHAR
;
A
#
# COMPACT_ATOMS: atom_id res chain seq x y z
N MET A 1 18.43 24.67 24.65
CA MET A 1 17.24 24.10 25.34
C MET A 1 16.23 25.20 25.58
N ARG A 2 15.02 25.07 25.04
CA ARG A 2 13.82 25.81 25.46
C ARG A 2 12.66 24.81 25.46
N ILE A 3 12.22 24.44 26.65
CA ILE A 3 11.04 23.62 26.89
C ILE A 3 10.06 24.54 27.61
N SER A 4 8.82 24.62 27.14
CA SER A 4 7.59 24.80 27.95
C SER A 4 6.43 25.28 27.07
N ASN A 5 5.35 24.50 27.09
CA ASN A 5 3.94 24.91 26.94
C ASN A 5 3.58 25.50 25.54
N TRP A 6 2.39 25.26 24.98
CA TRP A 6 1.08 25.25 25.59
C TRP A 6 0.24 24.03 25.21
N LEU A 7 -0.55 23.54 26.17
CA LEU A 7 -1.40 22.36 26.03
C LEU A 7 -2.80 22.71 26.59
N GLU A 8 -3.52 23.60 25.90
CA GLU A 8 -4.88 24.00 26.27
C GLU A 8 -5.77 24.10 25.02
N ASN A 9 -6.71 23.15 24.90
CA ASN A 9 -8.14 23.37 24.64
C ASN A 9 -8.84 22.00 24.47
N VAL A 10 -9.45 21.54 25.56
CA VAL A 10 -10.29 20.32 25.65
C VAL A 10 -11.67 20.74 26.15
N LEU A 11 -12.74 20.08 25.65
CA LEU A 11 -14.17 20.40 25.84
C LEU A 11 -14.58 21.70 25.11
N VAL A 12 -15.73 21.86 24.45
CA VAL A 12 -17.13 21.43 24.65
C VAL A 12 -17.73 21.15 23.24
N ALA A 13 -18.72 20.28 22.97
CA ALA A 13 -19.87 19.81 23.74
C ALA A 13 -20.22 18.31 23.50
N SER A 14 -21.52 18.00 23.39
CA SER A 14 -22.16 16.76 22.91
C SER A 14 -23.53 17.12 22.29
N LEU A 15 -24.29 16.11 21.84
CA LEU A 15 -25.63 16.20 21.18
C LEU A 15 -25.53 16.53 19.67
N PHE A 16 -26.27 15.88 18.77
CA PHE A 16 -27.61 15.29 18.90
C PHE A 16 -27.74 13.82 18.47
N LEU A 17 -28.73 13.13 19.07
CA LEU A 17 -29.28 11.89 18.53
C LEU A 17 -30.03 12.14 17.22
N GLY A 18 -29.93 11.19 16.29
CA GLY A 18 -30.63 11.21 15.01
C GLY A 18 -30.94 9.80 14.49
N SER A 19 -31.70 9.02 15.26
CA SER A 19 -32.21 7.72 14.78
C SER A 19 -33.23 7.94 13.66
N ALA A 20 -32.91 7.47 12.46
CA ALA A 20 -33.87 7.28 11.38
C ALA A 20 -33.90 5.79 11.01
N CYS A 21 -34.79 5.04 11.68
CA CYS A 21 -35.13 3.69 11.26
C CYS A 21 -36.11 3.77 10.09
N THR A 22 -35.69 3.35 8.89
CA THR A 22 -36.58 3.14 7.74
C THR A 22 -36.74 1.66 7.44
N GLU A 23 -37.76 1.08 8.07
CA GLU A 23 -38.79 0.26 7.42
C GLU A 23 -38.35 -0.73 6.31
N GLN A 24 -38.08 -1.96 6.76
CA GLN A 24 -38.83 -3.15 6.36
C GLN A 24 -39.22 -3.29 4.87
N ARG A 25 -38.44 -4.09 4.13
CA ARG A 25 -39.00 -4.93 3.05
C ARG A 25 -38.51 -6.37 3.15
N SER A 26 -39.35 -7.19 3.77
CA SER A 26 -39.27 -8.65 3.72
C SER A 26 -39.57 -9.15 2.30
N GLY A 27 -38.53 -9.58 1.58
CA GLY A 27 -38.66 -10.44 0.41
C GLY A 27 -38.48 -11.92 0.82
N PRO A 28 -39.30 -12.87 0.33
CA PRO A 28 -39.15 -14.27 0.68
C PRO A 28 -37.89 -14.88 0.03
N PRO A 29 -37.25 -15.89 0.66
CA PRO A 29 -36.17 -16.64 0.05
C PRO A 29 -36.68 -17.82 -0.81
N PRO A 30 -36.34 -17.87 -2.10
CA PRO A 30 -36.16 -19.10 -2.86
C PRO A 30 -34.65 -19.35 -3.07
N SER A 31 -34.15 -20.57 -3.25
CA SER A 31 -34.77 -21.90 -3.23
C SER A 31 -33.66 -22.90 -2.87
N ASN A 32 -34.01 -24.08 -2.36
CA ASN A 32 -33.10 -25.21 -2.41
C ASN A 32 -32.64 -25.42 -3.86
N ARG A 33 -31.35 -25.69 -4.04
CA ARG A 33 -30.83 -26.32 -5.25
C ARG A 33 -29.71 -27.27 -4.90
N ASP A 34 -30.13 -28.52 -4.70
CA ASP A 34 -29.48 -29.78 -5.06
C ASP A 34 -27.95 -29.81 -5.09
N GLY A 35 -27.39 -30.68 -4.26
CA GLY A 35 -25.97 -30.96 -4.25
C GLY A 35 -25.49 -31.56 -5.56
N VAL A 36 -24.31 -31.13 -5.99
CA VAL A 36 -23.49 -31.83 -6.98
C VAL A 36 -22.11 -32.04 -6.35
N SER A 37 -21.93 -33.20 -5.73
CA SER A 37 -20.59 -33.74 -5.43
C SER A 37 -19.96 -34.19 -6.73
N ASN A 38 -19.23 -33.30 -7.41
CA ASN A 38 -18.39 -33.68 -8.55
C ASN A 38 -16.93 -33.84 -8.11
N GLY A 39 -16.49 -35.10 -8.12
CA GLY A 39 -15.12 -35.49 -8.43
C GLY A 39 -14.02 -35.02 -7.47
N LEU A 40 -13.62 -35.92 -6.56
CA LEU A 40 -12.19 -36.15 -6.41
C LEU A 40 -11.66 -36.58 -7.80
N GLN A 41 -10.93 -35.70 -8.48
CA GLN A 41 -9.90 -36.14 -9.39
C GLN A 41 -8.59 -36.15 -8.59
N GLU A 42 -8.12 -37.35 -8.27
CA GLU A 42 -6.75 -37.56 -7.82
C GLU A 42 -5.83 -37.25 -9.00
N GLU A 43 -5.43 -35.99 -9.13
CA GLU A 43 -4.43 -35.60 -10.13
C GLU A 43 -3.08 -36.19 -9.73
N LYS A 44 -2.82 -37.34 -10.34
CA LYS A 44 -1.57 -38.09 -10.45
C LYS A 44 -0.33 -37.21 -10.17
N ARG A 45 0.26 -37.38 -8.99
CA ARG A 45 1.56 -36.79 -8.64
C ARG A 45 2.65 -37.38 -9.53
N GLU A 46 2.93 -36.73 -10.65
CA GLU A 46 4.20 -36.93 -11.36
C GLU A 46 5.28 -36.19 -10.58
N ALA A 47 6.27 -36.94 -10.10
CA ALA A 47 7.41 -36.37 -9.41
C ALA A 47 8.23 -35.53 -10.42
N PRO A 48 8.60 -34.28 -10.09
CA PRO A 48 9.50 -33.52 -10.94
C PRO A 48 10.86 -34.22 -11.00
N GLU A 49 11.35 -34.45 -12.22
CA GLU A 49 12.65 -35.07 -12.45
C GLU A 49 13.79 -34.23 -11.84
N ASP A 50 14.81 -34.91 -11.31
CA ASP A 50 16.01 -34.32 -10.73
C ASP A 50 16.77 -33.48 -11.77
N THR A 51 16.36 -32.22 -11.92
CA THR A 51 17.07 -31.24 -12.72
C THR A 51 18.33 -30.84 -11.95
N LYS A 52 19.41 -31.56 -12.27
CA LYS A 52 20.76 -31.41 -11.76
C LYS A 52 21.22 -29.95 -11.82
N ARG A 53 20.98 -29.22 -10.73
CA ARG A 53 21.32 -27.80 -10.60
C ARG A 53 22.83 -27.67 -10.46
N GLU A 54 23.47 -27.18 -11.51
CA GLU A 54 24.88 -26.80 -11.46
C GLU A 54 25.04 -25.68 -10.42
N GLU A 55 26.01 -25.83 -9.51
CA GLU A 55 26.37 -24.79 -8.54
C GLU A 55 27.05 -23.64 -9.28
N GLU A 56 26.24 -22.69 -9.76
CA GLU A 56 26.73 -21.40 -10.20
C GLU A 56 27.35 -20.68 -9.00
N SER A 57 28.68 -20.61 -8.99
CA SER A 57 29.48 -20.09 -7.88
C SER A 57 29.07 -18.66 -7.56
N VAL A 58 28.52 -18.44 -6.36
CA VAL A 58 28.16 -17.11 -5.86
C VAL A 58 29.43 -16.25 -5.84
N PRO A 59 29.52 -15.16 -6.63
CA PRO A 59 30.68 -14.28 -6.56
C PRO A 59 30.75 -13.62 -5.18
N GLU A 60 31.93 -13.61 -4.56
CA GLU A 60 32.10 -12.97 -3.26
C GLU A 60 31.75 -11.48 -3.34
N PRO A 61 31.06 -10.91 -2.34
CA PRO A 61 30.73 -9.49 -2.34
C PRO A 61 32.02 -8.65 -2.22
N ASP A 62 32.29 -7.87 -3.25
CA ASP A 62 33.40 -6.92 -3.29
C ASP A 62 33.30 -5.93 -2.13
N ARG A 63 34.33 -5.91 -1.28
CA ARG A 63 34.32 -5.17 -0.01
C ARG A 63 34.61 -3.66 -0.16
N ASN A 64 34.60 -3.15 -1.40
CA ASN A 64 34.92 -1.76 -1.74
C ASN A 64 33.68 -0.90 -2.09
N ALA A 65 32.49 -1.28 -1.63
CA ALA A 65 31.22 -0.60 -1.94
C ALA A 65 30.83 0.56 -0.98
N GLU A 66 31.77 1.12 -0.22
CA GLU A 66 31.49 2.14 0.82
C GLU A 66 31.06 3.53 0.27
N ASP A 67 31.32 3.85 -1.00
CA ASP A 67 31.10 5.19 -1.59
C ASP A 67 30.21 5.21 -2.86
N TYR A 68 29.36 4.20 -3.08
CA TYR A 68 28.34 4.29 -4.14
C TYR A 68 27.16 5.17 -3.71
N ILE A 69 27.30 6.48 -3.91
CA ILE A 69 26.15 7.39 -3.94
C ILE A 69 25.43 7.15 -5.28
N PRO A 70 24.24 6.51 -5.31
CA PRO A 70 23.52 6.28 -6.56
C PRO A 70 23.27 7.62 -7.26
N PRO A 71 23.41 7.69 -8.60
CA PRO A 71 23.41 8.95 -9.33
C PRO A 71 22.04 9.64 -9.23
N ALA A 72 21.94 10.58 -8.29
CA ALA A 72 20.79 11.42 -7.95
C ALA A 72 19.47 10.85 -8.49
N GLU A 73 19.00 9.79 -7.82
CA GLU A 73 17.93 8.93 -8.31
C GLU A 73 16.78 9.76 -8.88
N ARG A 74 16.53 9.61 -10.18
CA ARG A 74 15.40 10.25 -10.85
C ARG A 74 14.14 9.59 -10.32
N SER A 75 13.61 10.16 -9.23
CA SER A 75 12.28 9.95 -8.66
C SER A 75 11.32 9.39 -9.70
N GLN A 76 11.00 8.09 -9.59
CA GLN A 76 10.19 7.39 -10.60
C GLN A 76 8.70 7.73 -10.48
N LEU A 77 8.31 8.46 -9.45
CA LEU A 77 7.07 9.24 -9.39
C LEU A 77 6.87 10.07 -10.67
N GLY A 78 6.03 9.57 -11.59
CA GLY A 78 5.13 10.44 -12.35
C GLY A 78 5.72 11.27 -13.50
N ASP A 79 6.56 10.72 -14.38
CA ASP A 79 6.74 11.33 -15.72
C ASP A 79 5.47 11.14 -16.59
N LYS A 80 4.73 10.02 -16.38
CA LYS A 80 3.52 9.65 -17.17
C LYS A 80 2.40 8.97 -16.35
N SER A 81 2.55 8.82 -15.03
CA SER A 81 1.65 8.07 -14.15
C SER A 81 1.09 8.93 -13.01
N TYR A 82 -0.07 8.52 -12.49
CA TYR A 82 -0.66 9.01 -11.25
C TYR A 82 -0.24 8.08 -10.11
N THR A 83 0.33 8.62 -9.03
CA THR A 83 0.81 7.83 -7.89
C THR A 83 0.01 8.16 -6.64
N VAL A 84 -0.39 7.15 -5.87
CA VAL A 84 -1.05 7.35 -4.57
C VAL A 84 0.02 7.40 -3.50
N VAL A 85 0.22 8.54 -2.86
CA VAL A 85 1.18 8.73 -1.76
C VAL A 85 0.45 8.69 -0.43
N VAL A 86 0.98 7.95 0.53
CA VAL A 86 0.39 7.74 1.87
C VAL A 86 1.09 8.58 2.93
N GLY A 87 2.41 8.79 2.80
CA GLY A 87 3.22 9.60 3.71
C GLY A 87 4.49 10.10 3.04
N SER A 88 5.04 11.20 3.55
CA SER A 88 6.18 11.94 2.97
C SER A 88 7.12 12.44 4.06
N PHE A 89 8.27 11.78 4.25
CA PHE A 89 9.15 11.94 5.42
C PHE A 89 10.50 12.56 5.07
N ASP A 90 11.15 13.20 6.03
CA ASP A 90 12.49 13.77 5.87
C ASP A 90 13.63 12.73 6.02
N ARG A 91 13.30 11.53 6.52
CA ARG A 91 14.24 10.40 6.72
C ARG A 91 13.61 9.08 6.29
N ILE A 92 14.45 8.06 6.09
CA ILE A 92 14.04 6.76 5.54
C ILE A 92 13.34 5.87 6.57
N GLU A 93 13.78 5.89 7.84
CA GLU A 93 13.31 5.00 8.89
C GLU A 93 11.77 5.06 9.11
N PRO A 94 11.13 6.25 9.22
CA PRO A 94 9.67 6.32 9.31
C PRO A 94 8.96 5.95 8.00
N ALA A 95 9.61 6.10 6.84
CA ALA A 95 9.06 5.67 5.55
C ALA A 95 9.06 4.14 5.44
N ASP A 96 10.14 3.48 5.88
CA ASP A 96 10.23 2.02 5.94
C ASP A 96 9.28 1.43 7.00
N GLN A 97 9.12 2.08 8.15
CA GLN A 97 8.12 1.67 9.14
C GLN A 97 6.70 1.69 8.54
N LEU A 98 6.30 2.80 7.90
CA LEU A 98 4.99 2.89 7.24
C LEU A 98 4.88 1.89 6.08
N SER A 99 5.95 1.67 5.30
CA SER A 99 5.99 0.65 4.24
C SER A 99 5.72 -0.75 4.80
N PHE A 100 6.32 -1.08 5.94
CA PHE A 100 6.12 -2.34 6.65
C PHE A 100 4.68 -2.50 7.17
N GLU A 101 4.12 -1.47 7.83
CA GLU A 101 2.73 -1.47 8.30
C GLU A 101 1.75 -1.70 7.14
N LEU A 102 1.95 -1.02 6.01
CA LEU A 102 1.15 -1.23 4.79
C LEU A 102 1.29 -2.67 4.24
N ARG A 103 2.49 -3.27 4.27
CA ARG A 103 2.70 -4.69 3.87
C ARG A 103 1.96 -5.65 4.80
N MET A 104 1.96 -5.41 6.12
CA MET A 104 1.20 -6.20 7.09
C MET A 104 -0.32 -6.15 6.82
N LEU A 105 -0.83 -5.01 6.34
CA LEU A 105 -2.22 -4.85 5.89
C LEU A 105 -2.49 -5.37 4.46
N ARG A 106 -1.54 -6.11 3.87
CA ARG A 106 -1.55 -6.62 2.48
C ARG A 106 -1.78 -5.53 1.43
N ILE A 107 -1.24 -4.33 1.66
CA ILE A 107 -1.24 -3.22 0.71
C ILE A 107 0.13 -3.21 0.02
N ASN A 108 0.15 -3.54 -1.27
CA ASN A 108 1.38 -3.46 -2.06
C ASN A 108 1.82 -1.99 -2.16
N ASN A 109 3.08 -1.73 -1.81
CA ASN A 109 3.64 -0.38 -1.74
C ASN A 109 5.14 -0.40 -2.00
N PHE A 110 5.68 0.75 -2.40
CA PHE A 110 7.10 1.01 -2.59
C PHE A 110 7.48 2.34 -1.92
N VAL A 111 8.75 2.52 -1.62
CA VAL A 111 9.31 3.78 -1.15
C VAL A 111 10.11 4.41 -2.29
N ASP A 112 9.93 5.69 -2.54
CA ASP A 112 10.65 6.45 -3.57
C ASP A 112 11.16 7.77 -2.98
N ARG A 113 12.31 8.27 -3.46
CA ARG A 113 12.93 9.49 -2.96
C ARG A 113 12.75 10.63 -3.96
N ALA A 114 11.90 11.59 -3.60
CA ALA A 114 11.60 12.75 -4.43
C ALA A 114 11.76 14.04 -3.63
N TYR A 115 12.29 15.09 -4.23
CA TYR A 115 12.45 16.41 -3.59
C TYR A 115 13.18 16.40 -2.24
N GLY A 116 14.14 15.48 -2.07
CA GLY A 116 14.86 15.29 -0.81
C GLY A 116 14.07 14.58 0.30
N ARG A 117 12.80 14.22 0.06
CA ARG A 117 11.91 13.49 0.98
C ARG A 117 11.71 12.05 0.53
N TRP A 118 11.36 11.19 1.47
CA TRP A 118 11.02 9.78 1.26
C TRP A 118 9.49 9.63 1.22
N HIS A 119 8.97 9.15 0.10
CA HIS A 119 7.53 9.01 -0.14
C HIS A 119 7.13 7.54 -0.13
N VAL A 120 6.09 7.21 0.63
CA VAL A 120 5.53 5.85 0.66
C VAL A 120 4.33 5.78 -0.28
N CYS A 121 4.46 4.98 -1.33
CA CYS A 121 3.60 5.00 -2.51
C CYS A 121 2.83 3.69 -2.68
N VAL A 122 1.51 3.75 -2.83
CA VAL A 122 0.62 2.60 -3.09
C VAL A 122 0.32 2.54 -4.58
N GLY A 123 1.31 2.07 -5.35
CA GLY A 123 1.19 1.81 -6.78
C GLY A 123 1.19 3.07 -7.67
N GLN A 124 1.43 2.82 -8.97
CA GLN A 124 1.34 3.82 -10.04
C GLN A 124 0.23 3.43 -11.01
N TYR A 125 -0.52 4.42 -11.53
CA TYR A 125 -1.71 4.21 -12.34
C TYR A 125 -1.71 5.08 -13.60
N PRO A 126 -2.21 4.56 -14.75
CA PRO A 126 -2.27 5.32 -15.99
C PRO A 126 -3.38 6.39 -15.99
N SER A 127 -4.33 6.34 -15.05
CA SER A 127 -5.43 7.30 -14.97
C SER A 127 -5.75 7.72 -13.53
N ARG A 128 -6.18 8.98 -13.39
CA ARG A 128 -6.63 9.55 -12.11
C ARG A 128 -7.81 8.78 -11.50
N GLY A 129 -8.66 8.18 -12.33
CA GLY A 129 -9.80 7.38 -11.87
C GLY A 129 -9.38 6.11 -11.14
N LEU A 130 -8.41 5.37 -11.68
CA LEU A 130 -7.84 4.19 -11.02
C LEU A 130 -7.12 4.57 -9.73
N ALA A 131 -6.30 5.63 -9.76
CA ALA A 131 -5.65 6.16 -8.57
C ALA A 131 -6.66 6.58 -7.48
N LYS A 132 -7.80 7.20 -7.85
CA LYS A 132 -8.87 7.58 -6.91
C LYS A 132 -9.55 6.36 -6.28
N ASN A 133 -9.79 5.30 -7.03
CA ASN A 133 -10.37 4.07 -6.51
C ASN A 133 -9.45 3.40 -5.47
N VAL A 134 -8.14 3.44 -5.70
CA VAL A 134 -7.14 2.92 -4.76
C VAL A 134 -6.99 3.84 -3.55
N LEU A 135 -6.94 5.16 -3.76
CA LEU A 135 -6.91 6.16 -2.70
C LEU A 135 -8.07 5.96 -1.71
N ASN A 136 -9.29 5.77 -2.20
CA ASN A 136 -10.45 5.52 -1.34
C ASN A 136 -10.23 4.26 -0.48
N ARG A 137 -9.82 3.13 -1.07
CA ARG A 137 -9.53 1.88 -0.33
C ARG A 137 -8.41 2.03 0.72
N VAL A 138 -7.45 2.92 0.47
CA VAL A 138 -6.37 3.24 1.42
C VAL A 138 -6.90 4.09 2.58
N ARG A 139 -7.78 5.07 2.29
CA ARG A 139 -8.47 5.87 3.32
C ARG A 139 -9.46 5.06 4.15
N ASP A 140 -10.15 4.09 3.55
CA ASP A 140 -11.04 3.15 4.25
C ASP A 140 -10.28 2.27 5.27
N LYS A 141 -8.95 2.15 5.12
CA LYS A 141 -8.05 1.48 6.07
C LYS A 141 -7.42 2.44 7.11
N GLY A 142 -7.86 3.68 7.19
CA GLY A 142 -7.42 4.68 8.18
C GLY A 142 -6.38 5.69 7.69
N TYR A 143 -5.85 5.56 6.48
CA TYR A 143 -4.82 6.46 5.95
C TYR A 143 -5.43 7.69 5.26
N TYR A 144 -6.08 8.56 6.05
CA TYR A 144 -6.85 9.70 5.52
C TYR A 144 -6.01 10.77 4.81
N GLU A 145 -4.76 10.96 5.24
CA GLU A 145 -3.79 11.92 4.66
C GLU A 145 -3.25 11.50 3.28
N ALA A 146 -3.55 10.27 2.84
CA ALA A 146 -3.17 9.82 1.51
C ALA A 146 -3.75 10.75 0.43
N HIS A 147 -2.98 10.96 -0.64
CA HIS A 147 -3.33 11.83 -1.76
C HIS A 147 -2.77 11.30 -3.08
N ILE A 148 -3.16 11.91 -4.21
CA ILE A 148 -2.70 11.54 -5.55
C ILE A 148 -1.76 12.61 -6.08
N ILE A 149 -0.55 12.20 -6.42
CA ILE A 149 0.39 13.00 -7.21
C ILE A 149 0.14 12.69 -8.69
N GLY A 150 0.02 13.74 -9.52
CA GLY A 150 -0.21 13.62 -10.96
C GLY A 150 1.09 13.52 -11.76
N PRO A 151 1.00 13.18 -13.07
CA PRO A 151 2.15 13.22 -13.95
C PRO A 151 2.69 14.66 -14.09
N GLY A 152 4.01 14.81 -14.16
CA GLY A 152 4.71 16.10 -14.26
C GLY A 152 4.92 16.84 -12.94
N HIS A 153 4.45 16.30 -11.81
CA HIS A 153 4.66 16.86 -10.46
C HIS A 153 5.95 16.31 -9.78
N ALA A 154 6.98 16.02 -10.57
CA ALA A 154 8.25 15.43 -10.15
C ALA A 154 9.49 16.14 -10.74
N ARG A 155 9.33 17.42 -11.10
CA ARG A 155 10.41 18.34 -11.50
C ARG A 155 10.65 19.38 -10.42
#